data_AF-A0A7S2HTR9-F1
#
_entry.id   AF-A0A7S2HTR9-F1
#
_cell.length_a   1.000
_cell.length_b   1.000
_cell.length_c   1.000
_cell.angle_alpha   90.00
_cell.angle_beta   90.00
_cell.angle_gamma   90.00
#
_symmetry.space_group_name_H-M   'P 1'
#
loop_
_entity.id
_entity.type
_entity.pdbx_description
1 polymer ?
#
loop_
_entity_poly.entity_id
_entity_poly.type
_entity_poly.pdbx_seq_one_letter_code
_entity_poly.pdbx_strand_id
1 'polypeptide(L)'
;KSCSLRFLAPWYRAELQRSVEVMFLKAQGFTVIVLLVAYCEGVVNERLVNKRRAQKKARKTFEESHTAAFDSYGRVIRYGMDVDEVSCEEASEKWKCTVTEFSRRMYLTDAEKLISQQVKADKQEELDGQFGQTGSESTLAKVRVQKEQKSRCAVFNEWLSVFEKDPKQFFNSYLGKNYEDYAALRRLAMGSTKNTKKAKKLKRHISLNVHGDKLPPYCNNANMKSFMTEVLTNVEELVDCVATPHTCSAAGDL
;
A
#
# COMPACT_ATOMS: atom_id res chain seq x y z
N LYS A 1 -40.74 42.40 -13.84
CA LYS A 1 -39.88 41.56 -12.98
C LYS A 1 -40.76 40.97 -11.89
N SER A 2 -41.27 39.75 -12.07
CA SER A 2 -42.00 39.03 -11.01
C SER A 2 -41.25 37.74 -10.68
N CYS A 3 -40.70 37.64 -9.47
CA CYS A 3 -40.18 36.37 -8.96
C CYS A 3 -41.35 35.55 -8.41
N SER A 4 -41.67 34.43 -9.04
CA SER A 4 -42.55 33.42 -8.43
C SER A 4 -41.71 32.42 -7.65
N LEU A 5 -42.04 32.20 -6.38
CA LEU A 5 -41.47 31.12 -5.56
C LEU A 5 -42.04 29.78 -6.03
N ARG A 6 -41.20 28.96 -6.69
CA ARG A 6 -41.46 27.53 -6.86
C ARG A 6 -40.43 26.73 -6.07
N PHE A 7 -40.91 25.83 -5.23
CA PHE A 7 -40.08 24.86 -4.52
C PHE A 7 -39.55 23.82 -5.52
N LEU A 8 -38.23 23.69 -5.63
CA LEU A 8 -37.57 22.62 -6.39
C LEU A 8 -36.73 21.72 -5.48
N ALA A 9 -36.76 20.43 -5.82
CA ALA A 9 -36.28 19.28 -5.06
C ALA A 9 -34.75 19.24 -4.81
N PRO A 10 -34.26 18.41 -3.84
CA PRO A 10 -32.97 18.59 -3.17
C PRO A 10 -31.69 18.23 -3.95
N TRP A 11 -31.77 17.84 -5.22
CA TRP A 11 -30.65 17.18 -5.93
C TRP A 11 -29.77 18.11 -6.77
N TYR A 12 -30.00 19.42 -6.73
CA TYR A 12 -29.16 20.44 -7.40
C TYR A 12 -28.23 21.12 -6.38
N ARG A 13 -27.09 20.50 -6.08
CA ARG A 13 -26.12 21.03 -5.12
C ARG A 13 -24.67 20.78 -5.54
N ALA A 14 -24.26 21.34 -6.67
CA ALA A 14 -22.84 21.60 -6.95
C ALA A 14 -22.76 22.72 -7.99
N GLU A 15 -21.84 23.67 -7.79
CA GLU A 15 -21.58 24.84 -8.65
C GLU A 15 -22.68 25.92 -8.75
N LEU A 16 -22.89 26.72 -7.69
CA LEU A 16 -23.36 28.11 -7.85
C LEU A 16 -22.69 29.04 -6.82
N GLN A 17 -21.92 30.00 -7.33
CA GLN A 17 -21.20 31.05 -6.61
C GLN A 17 -22.20 31.91 -5.81
N ARG A 18 -22.05 31.98 -4.47
CA ARG A 18 -22.95 32.70 -3.57
C ARG A 18 -22.45 34.12 -3.29
N SER A 19 -23.24 35.12 -3.63
CA SER A 19 -23.22 36.43 -2.97
C SER A 19 -24.31 36.43 -1.90
N VAL A 20 -23.96 36.69 -0.64
CA VAL A 20 -24.92 36.76 0.48
C VAL A 20 -24.96 38.20 0.98
N GLU A 21 -26.06 38.89 0.77
CA GLU A 21 -26.35 40.15 1.47
C GLU A 21 -27.31 39.87 2.63
N VAL A 22 -26.93 40.29 3.83
CA VAL A 22 -27.73 40.13 5.06
C VAL A 22 -28.37 41.48 5.38
N MET A 23 -29.70 41.57 5.28
CA MET A 23 -30.45 42.72 5.78
C MET A 23 -31.10 42.41 7.12
N PHE A 24 -30.89 43.30 8.09
CA PHE A 24 -31.46 43.21 9.44
C PHE A 24 -32.78 43.99 9.50
N LEU A 25 -33.89 43.29 9.69
CA LEU A 25 -35.17 43.90 10.05
C LEU A 25 -35.41 43.73 11.55
N LYS A 26 -35.33 44.84 12.30
CA LYS A 26 -35.71 44.90 13.72
C LYS A 26 -37.22 45.06 13.83
N ALA A 27 -37.93 43.97 14.09
CA ALA A 27 -39.27 44.00 14.67
C ALA A 27 -39.20 43.50 16.12
N GLN A 28 -39.99 44.13 16.98
CA GLN A 28 -39.94 44.07 18.44
C GLN A 28 -39.70 42.65 18.99
N GLY A 29 -38.55 42.46 19.65
CA GLY A 29 -38.30 41.35 20.58
C GLY A 29 -37.76 40.04 20.02
N PHE A 30 -37.75 39.80 18.70
CA PHE A 30 -37.20 38.58 18.11
C PHE A 30 -36.39 38.87 16.85
N THR A 31 -35.08 38.60 16.90
CA THR A 31 -34.20 38.63 15.74
C THR A 31 -34.46 37.40 14.86
N VAL A 32 -35.31 37.55 13.85
CA VAL A 32 -35.50 36.52 12.82
C VAL A 32 -34.54 36.82 11.67
N ILE A 33 -33.52 35.97 11.51
CA ILE A 33 -32.60 36.02 10.37
C ILE A 33 -33.32 35.42 9.16
N VAL A 34 -33.86 36.26 8.30
CA VAL A 34 -34.43 35.82 7.01
C VAL A 34 -33.33 35.85 5.95
N LEU A 35 -32.77 34.68 5.65
CA LEU A 35 -31.84 34.48 4.52
C LEU A 35 -32.64 34.47 3.21
N LEU A 36 -32.73 35.63 2.54
CA LEU A 36 -33.23 35.73 1.18
C LEU A 36 -32.12 35.33 0.19
N VAL A 37 -32.17 34.10 -0.30
CA VAL A 37 -31.31 33.65 -1.40
C VAL A 37 -31.95 34.12 -2.71
N ALA A 38 -31.44 35.20 -3.28
CA ALA A 38 -31.82 35.62 -4.62
C ALA A 38 -31.26 34.63 -5.66
N TYR A 39 -32.14 33.85 -6.29
CA TYR A 39 -31.79 32.93 -7.37
C TYR A 39 -31.79 33.70 -8.69
N CYS A 40 -30.61 34.08 -9.18
CA CYS A 40 -30.48 34.60 -10.54
C CYS A 40 -30.43 33.41 -11.51
N GLU A 41 -31.53 33.13 -12.20
CA GLU A 41 -31.54 32.23 -13.36
C GLU A 41 -30.70 32.87 -14.47
N GLY A 42 -29.42 32.48 -14.56
CA GLY A 42 -28.61 32.78 -15.73
C GLY A 42 -29.20 32.07 -16.95
N VAL A 43 -29.36 32.77 -18.06
CA VAL A 43 -29.77 32.18 -19.35
C VAL A 43 -28.70 31.17 -19.75
N VAL A 44 -28.97 29.88 -19.52
CA VAL A 44 -28.05 28.80 -19.88
C VAL A 44 -28.03 28.67 -21.40
N ASN A 45 -26.89 28.98 -22.02
CA ASN A 45 -26.72 28.81 -23.46
C ASN A 45 -26.71 27.31 -23.80
N GLU A 46 -27.86 26.77 -24.23
CA GLU A 46 -28.08 25.35 -24.50
C GLU A 46 -27.09 24.78 -25.52
N ARG A 47 -26.64 25.57 -26.50
CA ARG A 47 -25.64 25.14 -27.48
C ARG A 47 -24.31 24.78 -26.81
N LEU A 48 -23.89 25.59 -25.84
CA LEU A 48 -22.63 25.40 -25.13
C LEU A 48 -22.70 24.21 -24.17
N VAL A 49 -23.87 23.98 -23.57
CA VAL A 49 -24.13 22.77 -22.76
C VAL A 49 -24.10 21.51 -23.63
N ASN A 50 -24.73 21.54 -24.80
CA ASN A 50 -24.75 20.40 -25.73
C ASN A 50 -23.35 20.10 -26.27
N LYS A 51 -22.55 21.12 -26.59
CA LYS A 51 -21.13 20.96 -26.94
C LYS A 51 -20.33 20.28 -25.84
N ARG A 52 -20.46 20.74 -24.59
CA ARG A 52 -19.77 20.14 -23.43
C ARG A 52 -20.20 18.69 -23.20
N ARG A 53 -21.49 18.38 -23.36
CA ARG A 53 -22.00 17.00 -23.27
C ARG A 53 -21.42 16.10 -24.36
N ALA A 54 -21.36 16.59 -25.60
CA ALA A 54 -20.76 15.85 -26.71
C ALA A 54 -19.26 15.62 -26.50
N GLN A 55 -18.52 16.63 -26.01
CA GLN A 55 -17.11 16.49 -25.64
C GLN A 55 -16.90 15.44 -24.55
N LYS A 56 -17.68 15.51 -23.46
CA LYS A 56 -17.60 14.56 -22.36
C LYS A 56 -17.93 13.13 -22.83
N LYS A 57 -18.92 12.99 -23.70
CA LYS A 57 -19.28 11.69 -24.29
C LYS A 57 -18.14 11.14 -25.15
N ALA A 58 -17.55 11.96 -26.03
CA ALA A 58 -16.43 11.56 -26.87
C ALA A 58 -15.20 11.14 -26.04
N ARG A 59 -14.83 11.92 -25.02
CA ARG A 59 -13.73 11.59 -24.08
C ARG A 59 -13.99 10.26 -23.38
N LYS A 60 -15.18 10.11 -22.80
CA LYS A 60 -15.57 8.89 -22.08
C LYS A 60 -15.53 7.65 -22.99
N THR A 61 -16.10 7.73 -24.19
CA THR A 61 -16.10 6.60 -25.12
C THR A 61 -14.69 6.26 -25.61
N PHE A 62 -13.82 7.26 -25.80
CA PHE A 62 -12.42 7.02 -26.14
C PHE A 62 -11.66 6.32 -25.00
N GLU A 63 -11.77 6.83 -23.78
CA GLU A 63 -11.13 6.24 -22.58
C GLU A 63 -11.64 4.81 -22.32
N GLU A 64 -12.93 4.56 -22.48
CA GLU A 64 -13.55 3.22 -22.35
C GLU A 64 -13.08 2.24 -23.43
N SER A 65 -12.76 2.70 -24.64
CA SER A 65 -12.23 1.84 -25.71
C SER A 65 -10.72 1.63 -25.63
N HIS A 66 -10.00 2.52 -24.94
CA HIS A 66 -8.55 2.53 -24.81
C HIS A 66 -8.10 2.36 -23.35
N THR A 67 -8.80 1.51 -22.60
CA THR A 67 -8.45 1.17 -21.22
C THR A 67 -7.15 0.38 -21.13
N ALA A 68 -6.60 0.33 -19.91
CA ALA A 68 -5.50 -0.56 -19.61
C ALA A 68 -5.88 -2.03 -19.87
N ALA A 69 -4.92 -2.83 -20.33
CA ALA A 69 -5.06 -4.26 -20.49
C ALA A 69 -4.13 -4.99 -19.51
N PHE A 70 -4.67 -6.01 -18.84
CA PHE A 70 -3.96 -6.80 -17.85
C PHE A 70 -3.74 -8.23 -18.33
N ASP A 71 -2.62 -8.84 -17.94
CA ASP A 71 -2.44 -10.27 -18.08
C ASP A 71 -3.17 -11.04 -16.97
N SER A 72 -3.16 -12.37 -17.07
CA SER A 72 -3.75 -13.25 -16.06
C SER A 72 -3.12 -13.15 -14.67
N TYR A 73 -1.97 -12.48 -14.53
CA TYR A 73 -1.28 -12.24 -13.26
C TYR A 73 -1.48 -10.80 -12.76
N GLY A 74 -2.38 -10.04 -13.39
CA GLY A 74 -2.68 -8.65 -13.05
C GLY A 74 -1.55 -7.66 -13.35
N ARG A 75 -0.59 -8.01 -14.22
CA ARG A 75 0.44 -7.11 -14.74
C ARG A 75 -0.11 -6.34 -15.94
N VAL A 76 0.30 -5.09 -16.09
CA VAL A 76 -0.13 -4.23 -17.18
C VAL A 76 0.58 -4.64 -18.47
N ILE A 77 -0.17 -5.08 -19.47
CA ILE A 77 0.33 -5.35 -20.83
C ILE A 77 0.35 -4.05 -21.64
N ARG A 78 -0.70 -3.23 -21.48
CA ARG A 78 -0.87 -1.96 -22.17
C ARG A 78 -1.47 -0.95 -21.20
N TYR A 79 -0.85 0.21 -21.09
CA TYR A 79 -1.43 1.33 -20.33
C TYR A 79 -2.58 1.98 -21.09
N GLY A 80 -3.52 2.56 -20.34
CA GLY A 80 -4.59 3.37 -20.91
C GLY A 80 -4.08 4.61 -21.65
N MET A 81 -4.97 5.28 -22.36
CA MET A 81 -4.68 6.55 -23.02
C MET A 81 -5.54 7.65 -22.42
N ASP A 82 -4.91 8.80 -22.19
CA ASP A 82 -5.59 10.00 -21.73
C ASP A 82 -5.81 10.93 -22.94
N VAL A 83 -6.96 11.61 -22.95
CA VAL A 83 -7.34 12.49 -24.06
C VAL A 83 -6.75 13.88 -23.82
N ASP A 84 -5.84 14.32 -24.68
CA ASP A 84 -5.25 15.65 -24.60
C ASP A 84 -6.21 16.66 -25.28
N GLU A 85 -6.56 16.41 -26.54
CA GLU A 85 -7.37 17.32 -27.35
C GLU A 85 -8.62 16.66 -27.98
N VAL A 86 -9.72 17.42 -28.02
CA VAL A 86 -10.98 17.02 -28.66
C VAL A 86 -11.47 18.12 -29.58
N SER A 87 -11.46 17.84 -30.88
CA SER A 87 -12.09 18.71 -31.88
C SER A 87 -13.60 18.44 -31.94
N CYS A 88 -14.39 19.50 -32.07
CA CYS A 88 -15.83 19.41 -32.19
C CYS A 88 -16.34 20.27 -33.32
N GLU A 89 -17.08 19.65 -34.22
CA GLU A 89 -17.75 20.31 -35.34
C GLU A 89 -19.26 20.27 -35.12
N GLU A 90 -19.92 21.38 -35.44
CA GLU A 90 -21.37 21.47 -35.42
C GLU A 90 -21.91 21.02 -36.78
N ALA A 91 -22.53 19.84 -36.82
CA ALA A 91 -23.17 19.30 -38.02
C ALA A 91 -24.67 19.21 -37.77
N SER A 92 -25.44 20.04 -38.48
CA SER A 92 -26.92 19.97 -38.48
C SER A 92 -27.54 19.95 -37.07
N GLU A 93 -27.23 20.97 -36.26
CA GLU A 93 -27.73 21.16 -34.88
C GLU A 93 -27.24 20.13 -33.84
N LYS A 94 -26.36 19.20 -34.23
CA LYS A 94 -25.72 18.24 -33.32
C LYS A 94 -24.20 18.45 -33.32
N TRP A 95 -23.62 18.46 -32.12
CA TRP A 95 -22.17 18.51 -31.95
C TRP A 95 -21.58 17.12 -32.15
N LYS A 96 -20.69 16.97 -33.14
CA LYS A 96 -19.87 15.78 -33.32
C LYS A 96 -18.46 16.10 -32.82
N CYS A 97 -18.02 15.36 -31.82
CA CYS A 97 -16.70 15.55 -31.21
C CYS A 97 -15.84 14.30 -31.42
N THR A 98 -14.59 14.50 -31.82
CA THR A 98 -13.60 13.44 -32.05
C THR A 98 -12.29 13.79 -31.35
N VAL A 99 -11.64 12.79 -30.77
CA VAL A 99 -10.32 12.94 -30.15
C VAL A 99 -9.28 13.15 -31.26
N THR A 100 -8.50 14.22 -31.18
CA THR A 100 -7.47 14.57 -32.17
C THR A 100 -6.07 14.21 -31.67
N GLU A 101 -5.81 14.44 -30.38
CA GLU A 101 -4.54 14.13 -29.73
C GLU A 101 -4.78 13.35 -28.42
N PHE A 102 -3.90 12.38 -28.16
CA PHE A 102 -3.93 11.56 -26.96
C PHE A 102 -2.53 11.14 -26.54
N SER A 103 -2.36 10.93 -25.24
CA SER A 103 -1.10 10.51 -24.64
C SER A 103 -1.26 9.17 -23.93
N ARG A 104 -0.21 8.35 -23.99
CA ARG A 104 -0.18 7.10 -23.22
C ARG A 104 0.24 7.44 -21.79
N ARG A 105 -0.64 7.17 -20.84
CA ARG A 105 -0.31 7.37 -19.43
C ARG A 105 0.62 6.26 -18.92
N MET A 106 1.50 6.57 -17.98
CA MET A 106 2.51 5.62 -17.47
C MET A 106 2.11 4.96 -16.13
N TYR A 107 0.93 5.28 -15.61
CA TYR A 107 0.47 4.83 -14.29
C TYR A 107 -0.99 4.33 -14.34
N LEU A 108 -1.44 3.65 -13.28
CA LEU A 108 -2.81 3.15 -13.14
C LEU A 108 -3.66 4.13 -12.33
N THR A 109 -4.93 4.33 -12.72
CA THR A 109 -5.91 5.01 -11.85
C THR A 109 -6.27 4.11 -10.68
N ASP A 110 -6.88 4.67 -9.63
CA ASP A 110 -7.24 3.90 -8.45
C ASP A 110 -8.31 2.83 -8.75
N ALA A 111 -9.26 3.11 -9.66
CA ALA A 111 -10.23 2.12 -10.12
C ALA A 111 -9.55 0.93 -10.81
N GLU A 112 -8.55 1.18 -11.65
CA GLU A 112 -7.82 0.13 -12.35
C GLU A 112 -6.83 -0.62 -11.44
N LYS A 113 -6.30 0.02 -10.40
CA LYS A 113 -5.55 -0.67 -9.35
C LYS A 113 -6.44 -1.68 -8.62
N LEU A 114 -7.68 -1.30 -8.30
CA LEU A 114 -8.65 -2.21 -7.67
C LEU A 114 -8.97 -3.39 -8.60
N ILE A 115 -9.19 -3.14 -9.88
CA ILE A 115 -9.40 -4.20 -10.89
C ILE A 115 -8.17 -5.13 -10.95
N SER A 116 -6.95 -4.59 -10.98
CA SER A 116 -5.71 -5.39 -10.97
C SER A 116 -5.58 -6.27 -9.72
N GLN A 117 -5.97 -5.75 -8.56
CA GLN A 117 -5.99 -6.52 -7.31
C GLN A 117 -7.04 -7.63 -7.33
N GLN A 118 -8.24 -7.36 -7.86
CA GLN A 118 -9.29 -8.36 -8.02
C GLN A 118 -8.87 -9.47 -8.98
N VAL A 119 -8.32 -9.16 -10.15
CA VAL A 119 -7.82 -10.17 -11.10
C VAL A 119 -6.75 -11.07 -10.47
N LYS A 120 -5.86 -10.50 -9.64
CA LYS A 120 -4.88 -11.29 -8.88
C LYS A 120 -5.54 -12.20 -7.85
N ALA A 121 -6.55 -11.69 -7.14
CA ALA A 121 -7.28 -12.46 -6.14
C ALA A 121 -8.08 -13.60 -6.80
N ASP A 122 -8.81 -13.32 -7.87
CA ASP A 122 -9.58 -14.31 -8.64
C ASP A 122 -8.66 -15.39 -9.23
N LYS A 123 -7.48 -15.00 -9.74
CA LYS A 123 -6.52 -16.00 -10.24
C LYS A 123 -5.94 -16.84 -9.10
N GLN A 124 -5.68 -16.23 -7.94
CA GLN A 124 -5.25 -16.97 -6.77
C GLN A 124 -6.33 -17.96 -6.32
N GLU A 125 -7.60 -17.57 -6.35
CA GLU A 125 -8.74 -18.43 -6.07
C GLU A 125 -8.89 -19.55 -7.12
N GLU A 126 -8.70 -19.24 -8.41
CA GLU A 126 -8.71 -20.24 -9.49
C GLU A 126 -7.57 -21.24 -9.33
N LEU A 127 -6.37 -20.79 -8.95
CA LEU A 127 -5.24 -21.66 -8.61
C LEU A 127 -5.59 -22.52 -7.39
N ASP A 128 -6.14 -21.92 -6.34
CA ASP A 128 -6.55 -22.65 -5.13
C ASP A 128 -7.68 -23.67 -5.41
N GLY A 129 -8.54 -23.39 -6.40
CA GLY A 129 -9.59 -24.29 -6.89
C GLY A 129 -9.10 -25.39 -7.84
N GLN A 130 -8.18 -25.08 -8.77
CA GLN A 130 -7.56 -26.06 -9.68
C GLN A 130 -6.59 -26.98 -8.96
N PHE A 131 -5.89 -26.49 -7.94
CA PHE A 131 -5.10 -27.30 -7.02
C PHE A 131 -5.94 -27.87 -5.86
N GLY A 132 -7.26 -28.04 -6.09
CA GLY A 132 -8.25 -28.57 -5.15
C GLY A 132 -7.71 -29.57 -4.13
N GLN A 133 -7.46 -29.05 -2.93
CA GLN A 133 -7.67 -29.62 -1.60
C GLN A 133 -7.96 -31.14 -1.53
N THR A 134 -6.92 -31.98 -1.60
CA THR A 134 -6.99 -33.38 -1.17
C THR A 134 -6.33 -33.57 0.20
N GLY A 135 -6.91 -32.91 1.20
CA GLY A 135 -6.51 -33.11 2.59
C GLY A 135 -7.48 -32.43 3.54
N SER A 136 -7.80 -33.08 4.67
CA SER A 136 -8.56 -32.45 5.75
C SER A 136 -7.98 -31.07 6.10
N GLU A 137 -8.76 -30.17 6.70
CA GLU A 137 -8.28 -28.85 7.15
C GLU A 137 -6.99 -28.97 8.01
N SER A 138 -6.89 -30.06 8.78
CA SER A 138 -5.67 -30.42 9.52
C SER A 138 -4.47 -30.77 8.64
N THR A 139 -4.69 -31.41 7.48
CA THR A 139 -3.67 -31.74 6.49
C THR A 139 -3.21 -30.49 5.74
N LEU A 140 -4.13 -29.59 5.36
CA LEU A 140 -3.78 -28.34 4.71
C LEU A 140 -3.07 -27.37 5.66
N ALA A 141 -3.50 -27.30 6.92
CA ALA A 141 -2.78 -26.60 7.98
C ALA A 141 -1.38 -27.21 8.18
N LYS A 142 -1.25 -28.54 8.19
CA LYS A 142 0.06 -29.22 8.23
C LYS A 142 0.91 -28.90 7.00
N VAL A 143 0.34 -28.83 5.80
CA VAL A 143 1.08 -28.49 4.57
C VAL A 143 1.52 -27.02 4.57
N ARG A 144 0.67 -26.09 5.02
CA ARG A 144 1.02 -24.67 5.20
C ARG A 144 2.13 -24.51 6.23
N VAL A 145 1.97 -25.14 7.40
CA VAL A 145 3.01 -25.20 8.44
C VAL A 145 4.28 -25.82 7.89
N GLN A 146 4.21 -26.91 7.12
CA GLN A 146 5.38 -27.52 6.49
C GLN A 146 6.03 -26.61 5.43
N LYS A 147 5.25 -25.85 4.66
CA LYS A 147 5.76 -24.90 3.66
C LYS A 147 6.44 -23.71 4.33
N GLU A 148 5.83 -23.16 5.37
CA GLU A 148 6.42 -22.11 6.22
C GLU A 148 7.68 -22.62 6.93
N GLN A 149 7.63 -23.83 7.49
CA GLN A 149 8.78 -24.48 8.11
C GLN A 149 9.90 -24.71 7.09
N LYS A 150 9.61 -25.22 5.88
CA LYS A 150 10.59 -25.38 4.79
C LYS A 150 11.20 -24.04 4.38
N SER A 151 10.40 -22.98 4.28
CA SER A 151 10.87 -21.63 3.98
C SER A 151 11.79 -21.10 5.08
N ARG A 152 11.43 -21.30 6.37
CA ARG A 152 12.30 -20.94 7.50
C ARG A 152 13.60 -21.73 7.50
N CYS A 153 13.55 -23.03 7.21
CA CYS A 153 14.75 -23.86 7.06
C CYS A 153 15.65 -23.37 5.92
N ALA A 154 15.07 -22.93 4.80
CA ALA A 154 15.84 -22.41 3.67
C ALA A 154 16.63 -21.15 4.08
N VAL A 155 16.00 -20.22 4.80
CA VAL A 155 16.67 -19.03 5.35
C VAL A 155 17.82 -19.41 6.27
N PHE A 156 17.59 -20.34 7.21
CA PHE A 156 18.64 -20.76 8.13
C PHE A 156 19.77 -21.56 7.46
N ASN A 157 19.45 -22.36 6.45
CA ASN A 157 20.45 -23.05 5.64
C ASN A 157 21.30 -22.05 4.83
N GLU A 158 20.69 -20.99 4.28
CA GLU A 158 21.43 -19.92 3.62
C GLU A 158 22.36 -19.23 4.63
N TRP A 159 21.84 -18.87 5.80
CA TRP A 159 22.64 -18.24 6.86
C TRP A 159 23.81 -19.12 7.29
N LEU A 160 23.57 -20.41 7.52
CA LEU A 160 24.59 -21.40 7.84
C LEU A 160 25.64 -21.47 6.72
N SER A 161 25.24 -21.48 5.45
CA SER A 161 26.17 -21.54 4.32
C SER A 161 27.07 -20.30 4.21
N VAL A 162 26.58 -19.13 4.65
CA VAL A 162 27.37 -17.89 4.68
C VAL A 162 28.29 -17.88 5.90
N PHE A 163 27.78 -18.32 7.05
CA PHE A 163 28.53 -18.46 8.29
C PHE A 163 29.71 -19.44 8.15
N GLU A 164 29.50 -20.61 7.53
CA GLU A 164 30.54 -21.62 7.31
C GLU A 164 31.67 -21.11 6.38
N LYS A 165 31.39 -20.13 5.52
CA LYS A 165 32.40 -19.50 4.65
C LYS A 165 33.24 -18.46 5.39
N ASP A 166 32.59 -17.57 6.11
CA ASP A 166 33.26 -16.52 6.88
C ASP A 166 32.38 -16.10 8.08
N PRO A 167 32.64 -16.65 9.29
CA PRO A 167 31.90 -16.31 10.50
C PRO A 167 31.96 -14.82 10.84
N LYS A 168 33.11 -14.17 10.59
CA LYS A 168 33.29 -12.75 10.92
C LYS A 168 32.45 -11.89 9.98
N GLN A 169 32.53 -12.13 8.68
CA GLN A 169 31.72 -11.41 7.70
C GLN A 169 30.22 -11.63 7.93
N PHE A 170 29.84 -12.85 8.36
CA PHE A 170 28.47 -13.18 8.71
C PHE A 170 27.91 -12.26 9.81
N PHE A 171 28.57 -12.19 10.97
CA PHE A 171 28.14 -11.33 12.07
C PHE A 171 28.31 -9.83 11.80
N ASN A 172 29.36 -9.47 11.05
CA ASN A 172 29.71 -8.07 10.82
C ASN A 172 28.82 -7.38 9.81
N SER A 173 28.38 -8.10 8.78
CA SER A 173 27.71 -7.50 7.64
C SER A 173 26.44 -8.22 7.23
N TYR A 174 26.46 -9.54 7.13
CA TYR A 174 25.35 -10.29 6.55
C TYR A 174 24.15 -10.35 7.48
N LEU A 175 24.35 -10.72 8.76
CA LEU A 175 23.26 -10.85 9.72
C LEU A 175 22.60 -9.49 10.01
N GLY A 176 23.38 -8.42 10.10
CA GLY A 176 22.84 -7.06 10.27
C GLY A 176 22.09 -6.52 9.05
N LYS A 177 22.35 -7.02 7.84
CA LYS A 177 21.59 -6.64 6.63
C LYS A 177 20.29 -7.41 6.51
N ASN A 178 20.31 -8.69 6.88
CA ASN A 178 19.20 -9.62 6.65
C ASN A 178 18.32 -9.85 7.89
N TYR A 179 18.69 -9.33 9.06
CA TYR A 179 17.93 -9.50 10.29
C TYR A 179 17.87 -8.20 11.12
N GLU A 180 16.70 -7.57 11.10
CA GLU A 180 16.49 -6.21 11.62
C GLU A 180 16.77 -6.08 13.13
N ASP A 181 16.35 -7.04 13.94
CA ASP A 181 16.57 -6.98 15.39
C ASP A 181 18.04 -7.01 15.77
N TYR A 182 18.84 -7.79 15.03
CA TYR A 182 20.28 -7.85 15.22
C TYR A 182 20.94 -6.53 14.77
N ALA A 183 20.49 -5.95 13.66
CA ALA A 183 20.92 -4.62 13.22
C ALA A 183 20.59 -3.53 14.27
N ALA A 184 19.39 -3.59 14.84
CA ALA A 184 18.92 -2.67 15.87
C ALA A 184 19.73 -2.81 17.16
N LEU A 185 20.14 -4.03 17.52
CA LEU A 185 20.98 -4.31 18.68
C LEU A 185 22.37 -3.69 18.52
N ARG A 186 23.02 -3.90 17.36
CA ARG A 186 24.36 -3.34 17.09
C ARG A 186 24.41 -1.81 17.07
N ARG A 187 23.30 -1.16 16.72
CA ARG A 187 23.20 0.32 16.67
C ARG A 187 22.95 0.96 18.04
N LEU A 188 22.75 0.18 19.11
CA LEU A 188 22.50 0.75 20.43
C LEU A 188 23.78 1.38 20.99
N ALA A 189 23.67 2.64 21.40
CA ALA A 189 24.75 3.30 22.12
C ALA A 189 25.00 2.61 23.48
N MET A 190 26.27 2.44 23.80
CA MET A 190 26.74 1.78 25.02
C MET A 190 26.50 2.65 26.28
N GLY A 191 26.33 2.01 27.44
CA GLY A 191 26.36 2.67 28.75
C GLY A 191 25.08 3.38 29.21
N SER A 192 23.99 3.34 28.43
CA SER A 192 22.69 3.89 28.84
C SER A 192 21.76 2.80 29.37
N THR A 193 21.20 3.00 30.57
CA THR A 193 20.22 2.07 31.18
C THR A 193 18.98 1.83 30.30
N LYS A 194 18.54 2.84 29.54
CA LYS A 194 17.46 2.71 28.55
C LYS A 194 17.84 1.77 27.42
N ASN A 195 19.08 1.88 26.94
CA ASN A 195 19.61 1.01 25.89
C ASN A 195 19.84 -0.41 26.41
N THR A 196 20.27 -0.60 27.65
CA THR A 196 20.38 -1.94 28.26
C THR A 196 19.01 -2.63 28.32
N LYS A 197 17.94 -1.92 28.71
CA LYS A 197 16.58 -2.47 28.70
C LYS A 197 16.14 -2.83 27.27
N LYS A 198 16.46 -1.98 26.29
CA LYS A 198 16.15 -2.24 24.87
C LYS A 198 16.96 -3.42 24.32
N ALA A 199 18.24 -3.54 24.65
CA ALA A 199 19.10 -4.66 24.28
C ALA A 199 18.56 -5.98 24.84
N LYS A 200 18.19 -6.02 26.14
CA LYS A 200 17.54 -7.18 26.76
C LYS A 200 16.21 -7.55 26.07
N LYS A 201 15.43 -6.56 25.63
CA LYS A 201 14.19 -6.80 24.86
C LYS A 201 14.49 -7.41 23.49
N LEU A 202 15.46 -6.86 22.76
CA LEU A 202 15.90 -7.37 21.46
C LEU A 202 16.46 -8.80 21.58
N LYS A 203 17.31 -9.08 22.57
CA LYS A 203 17.78 -10.44 22.90
C LYS A 203 16.62 -11.42 23.03
N ARG A 204 15.61 -11.10 23.84
CA ARG A 204 14.43 -11.95 24.01
C ARG A 204 13.72 -12.22 22.68
N HIS A 205 13.56 -11.20 21.84
CA HIS A 205 12.92 -11.36 20.53
C HIS A 205 13.77 -12.26 19.60
N ILE A 206 15.08 -12.05 19.58
CA ILE A 206 16.02 -12.87 18.81
C ILE A 206 15.98 -14.33 19.28
N SER A 207 16.06 -14.59 20.59
CA SER A 207 15.96 -15.94 21.17
C SER A 207 14.62 -16.61 20.92
N LEU A 208 13.54 -15.85 20.70
CA LEU A 208 12.24 -16.44 20.33
C LEU A 208 12.22 -16.94 18.88
N ASN A 209 13.08 -16.41 18.01
CA ASN A 209 13.12 -16.73 16.57
C ASN A 209 14.28 -17.66 16.20
N VAL A 210 15.41 -17.50 16.88
CA VAL A 210 16.70 -18.16 16.65
C VAL A 210 16.98 -19.06 17.86
N HIS A 211 16.32 -20.23 17.92
CA HIS A 211 16.53 -21.22 18.97
C HIS A 211 16.42 -22.62 18.41
N GLY A 212 17.32 -23.52 18.80
CA GLY A 212 17.39 -24.90 18.30
C GLY A 212 16.07 -25.66 18.46
N ASP A 213 15.37 -25.48 19.59
CA ASP A 213 14.10 -26.14 19.86
C ASP A 213 12.94 -25.71 18.96
N LYS A 214 13.08 -24.57 18.27
CA LYS A 214 12.08 -24.08 17.31
C LYS A 214 12.42 -24.40 15.87
N LEU A 215 13.51 -25.12 15.62
CA LEU A 215 13.85 -25.61 14.30
C LEU A 215 12.87 -26.71 13.89
N PRO A 216 12.34 -26.67 12.66
CA PRO A 216 11.57 -27.78 12.13
C PRO A 216 12.42 -29.06 12.12
N PRO A 217 11.81 -30.26 12.28
CA PRO A 217 12.55 -31.52 12.36
C PRO A 217 13.54 -31.73 11.21
N TYR A 218 13.17 -31.29 10.00
CA TYR A 218 13.97 -31.42 8.77
C TYR A 218 15.23 -30.56 8.70
N CYS A 219 15.41 -29.61 9.62
CA CYS A 219 16.56 -28.71 9.68
C CYS A 219 17.21 -28.71 11.07
N ASN A 220 16.79 -29.63 11.94
CA ASN A 220 17.28 -29.76 13.30
C ASN A 220 18.59 -30.56 13.38
N ASN A 221 19.53 -30.25 12.49
CA ASN A 221 20.83 -30.93 12.42
C ASN A 221 21.77 -30.38 13.49
N ALA A 222 22.77 -31.18 13.90
CA ALA A 222 23.75 -30.77 14.91
C ALA A 222 24.47 -29.46 14.53
N ASN A 223 24.87 -29.31 13.26
CA ASN A 223 25.49 -28.09 12.75
C ASN A 223 24.57 -26.87 12.87
N MET A 224 23.28 -27.03 12.55
CA MET A 224 22.32 -25.95 12.65
C MET A 224 22.08 -25.53 14.10
N LYS A 225 22.01 -26.49 15.03
CA LYS A 225 21.92 -26.20 16.46
C LYS A 225 23.16 -25.44 16.94
N SER A 226 24.36 -25.90 16.56
CA SER A 226 25.62 -25.25 16.90
C SER A 226 25.67 -23.81 16.39
N PHE A 227 25.27 -23.60 15.14
CA PHE A 227 25.17 -22.27 14.54
C PHE A 227 24.17 -21.35 15.25
N MET A 228 22.97 -21.86 15.59
CA MET A 228 21.98 -21.08 16.34
C MET A 228 22.50 -20.67 17.72
N THR A 229 23.22 -21.58 18.40
CA THR A 229 23.88 -21.29 19.67
C THR A 229 24.92 -20.19 19.49
N GLU A 230 25.75 -20.25 18.45
CA GLU A 230 26.76 -19.23 18.16
C GLU A 230 26.14 -17.85 17.93
N VAL A 231 25.03 -17.78 17.20
CA VAL A 231 24.27 -16.53 17.00
C VAL A 231 23.76 -15.98 18.33
N LEU A 232 23.25 -16.85 19.20
CA LEU A 232 22.78 -16.43 20.51
C LEU A 232 23.94 -15.96 21.39
N THR A 233 25.07 -16.68 21.43
CA THR A 233 26.27 -16.29 22.17
C THR A 233 26.74 -14.90 21.74
N ASN A 234 26.83 -14.63 20.43
CA ASN A 234 27.24 -13.32 19.94
C ASN A 234 26.23 -12.21 20.32
N VAL A 235 24.93 -12.50 20.30
CA VAL A 235 23.89 -11.58 20.77
C VAL A 235 24.02 -11.30 22.27
N GLU A 236 24.41 -12.30 23.07
CA GLU A 236 24.70 -12.13 24.49
C GLU A 236 25.88 -11.20 24.72
N GLU A 237 26.97 -11.41 24.00
CA GLU A 237 28.15 -10.54 24.04
C GLU A 237 27.79 -9.09 23.69
N LEU A 238 26.96 -8.86 22.66
CA LEU A 238 26.50 -7.53 22.30
C LEU A 238 25.65 -6.88 23.40
N VAL A 239 24.77 -7.64 24.04
CA VAL A 239 23.93 -7.13 25.14
C VAL A 239 24.77 -6.78 26.35
N ASP A 240 25.74 -7.64 26.68
CA ASP A 240 26.69 -7.41 27.76
C ASP A 240 27.54 -6.20 27.45
N CYS A 241 27.97 -6.02 26.20
CA CYS A 241 28.68 -4.83 25.76
C CYS A 241 27.88 -3.54 25.90
N VAL A 242 26.57 -3.56 25.59
CA VAL A 242 25.69 -2.41 25.81
C VAL A 242 25.55 -2.10 27.31
N ALA A 243 25.59 -3.12 28.18
CA ALA A 243 25.47 -2.98 29.63
C ALA A 243 26.77 -2.52 30.31
N THR A 244 27.90 -3.11 29.93
CA THR A 244 29.24 -2.89 30.50
C THR A 244 30.24 -2.60 29.37
N PRO A 245 30.39 -1.33 28.96
CA PRO A 245 31.19 -0.98 27.78
C PRO A 245 32.70 -1.31 27.93
N HIS A 246 33.19 -1.36 29.17
CA HIS A 246 34.59 -1.61 29.51
C HIS A 246 35.00 -3.10 29.42
N THR A 247 34.04 -4.02 29.26
CA THR A 247 34.33 -5.46 29.07
C THR A 247 34.45 -5.84 27.60
N CYS A 248 34.26 -4.88 26.67
CA CYS A 248 34.29 -5.11 25.24
C CYS A 248 35.72 -5.01 24.70
N SER A 249 36.45 -6.12 24.68
CA SER A 249 37.78 -6.17 24.06
C SER A 249 37.76 -6.35 22.52
N ALA A 250 36.59 -6.35 21.87
CA ALA A 250 36.46 -6.73 20.46
C ALA A 250 35.55 -5.82 19.60
N ALA A 251 35.04 -4.70 20.14
CA ALA A 251 34.16 -3.80 19.37
C ALA A 251 34.93 -2.84 18.42
N GLY A 252 36.26 -2.94 18.36
CA GLY A 252 37.11 -2.18 17.45
C GLY A 252 37.30 -2.80 16.07
N ASP A 253 36.99 -4.10 15.89
CA ASP A 253 37.17 -4.85 14.64
C ASP A 253 35.96 -5.77 14.32
N LEU A 254 34.74 -5.33 14.62
CA LEU A 254 33.46 -5.94 14.20
C LEU A 254 32.60 -4.97 13.39
#